data_AF-G5CDF9-F1
#
_entry.id   AF-G5CDF9-F1
#
_cell.length_a   1.000
_cell.length_b   1.000
_cell.length_c   1.000
_cell.angle_alpha   90.00
_cell.angle_beta   90.00
_cell.angle_gamma   90.00
#
_symmetry.space_group_name_H-M   'P 1'
#
loop_
_entity.id
_entity.type
_entity.pdbx_description
1 polymer ?
#
loop_
_entity_poly.entity_id
_entity_poly.type
_entity_poly.pdbx_seq_one_letter_code
_entity_poly.pdbx_strand_id
1 'polypeptide(L)'
;LSCVLSVKVPEPKFSSQTKDKLVSSEVRAPVEEVVAKALEDYLQETPNDAKIITSKIVDAARARDAARKAREMTRRKGVLDGIGLPGKLADCQEKDPAKSEIYIVEGDSAGGSAKQGRDRKFQAILPLRGKVLNVEKARFDKLLSSEQIVTLVTALGCGIGKDDYNLDKLRYHRIIIMTDADVDGAHIRTLLLTFFYRQMPEIVERGYIYIAQPPLYKIKAGKDERYMKDAHELNQHMLRLALQGSELIPSEGATAISGDALGELARAYLLAQAVVDRLSRIYDATSLEAVMDGIVIDLSSEEAAVESAKRLEDRLRADPLKPEVSVVPAYDQVRELRSLHIKRRHHGNVKVSVFDEDLQLTADYKQLVSTADTFKGLIGPGALIKRG
;
A
#
# COMPACT_ATOMS: atom_id res chain seq x y z
N LEU A 1 1.30 -35.60 -3.47
CA LEU A 1 1.58 -36.69 -4.43
C LEU A 1 0.35 -36.83 -5.27
N SER A 2 0.50 -36.81 -6.60
CA SER A 2 -0.56 -37.22 -7.51
C SER A 2 -0.10 -38.54 -8.12
N CYS A 3 -0.90 -39.60 -7.97
CA CYS A 3 -0.56 -40.93 -8.42
C CYS A 3 -1.78 -41.52 -9.14
N VAL A 4 -1.52 -42.20 -10.26
CA VAL A 4 -2.53 -42.97 -11.00
C VAL A 4 -2.11 -44.43 -10.92
N LEU A 5 -2.90 -45.24 -10.21
CA LEU A 5 -2.66 -46.67 -10.08
C LEU A 5 -3.68 -47.43 -10.91
N SER A 6 -3.21 -48.08 -11.98
CA SER A 6 -4.03 -48.92 -12.86
C SER A 6 -3.56 -50.36 -12.77
N VAL A 7 -4.41 -51.22 -12.20
CA VAL A 7 -4.10 -52.64 -12.00
C VAL A 7 -5.01 -53.50 -12.87
N LYS A 8 -4.44 -54.53 -13.51
CA LYS A 8 -5.21 -55.54 -14.25
C LYS A 8 -5.33 -56.78 -13.38
N VAL A 9 -6.56 -57.11 -13.00
CA VAL A 9 -6.85 -58.17 -12.04
C VAL A 9 -7.85 -59.13 -12.67
N PRO A 10 -7.55 -60.43 -12.77
CA PRO A 10 -8.54 -61.44 -13.11
C PRO A 10 -9.60 -61.52 -12.01
N GLU A 11 -10.88 -61.49 -12.38
CA GLU A 11 -12.02 -61.62 -11.45
C GLU A 11 -11.98 -60.66 -10.23
N PRO A 12 -11.94 -59.33 -10.44
CA PRO A 12 -11.78 -58.38 -9.34
C PRO A 12 -13.02 -58.34 -8.44
N LYS A 13 -12.79 -58.38 -7.12
CA LYS A 13 -13.86 -58.25 -6.11
C LYS A 13 -13.90 -56.83 -5.55
N PHE A 14 -15.07 -56.20 -5.59
CA PHE A 14 -15.29 -54.85 -5.05
C PHE A 14 -16.29 -54.89 -3.89
N SER A 15 -16.18 -53.94 -2.96
CA SER A 15 -17.09 -53.84 -1.81
C SER A 15 -18.52 -53.42 -2.15
N SER A 16 -18.73 -52.82 -3.32
CA SER A 16 -20.00 -52.29 -3.79
C SER A 16 -20.05 -52.25 -5.32
N GLN A 17 -21.25 -52.07 -5.88
CA GLN A 17 -21.45 -51.87 -7.32
C GLN A 17 -20.80 -50.58 -7.85
N THR A 18 -20.65 -49.56 -7.00
CA THR A 18 -19.94 -48.31 -7.33
C THR A 18 -18.43 -48.50 -7.48
N LYS A 19 -17.90 -49.66 -7.06
CA LYS A 19 -16.48 -50.05 -7.16
C LYS A 19 -15.50 -49.12 -6.45
N ASP A 20 -15.94 -48.43 -5.40
CA ASP A 20 -15.13 -47.45 -4.65
C ASP A 20 -13.95 -48.09 -3.91
N LYS A 21 -14.03 -49.39 -3.60
CA LYS A 21 -12.97 -50.13 -2.91
C LYS A 21 -12.83 -51.54 -3.45
N LEU A 22 -11.63 -51.85 -3.94
CA LEU A 22 -11.21 -53.21 -4.29
C LEU A 22 -10.90 -53.99 -3.01
N VAL A 23 -11.47 -55.18 -2.86
CA VAL A 23 -11.30 -56.05 -1.68
C VAL A 23 -10.49 -57.32 -1.98
N SER A 24 -10.04 -57.50 -3.21
CA SER A 24 -9.08 -58.54 -3.63
C SER A 24 -7.71 -58.33 -2.97
N SER A 25 -7.50 -58.92 -1.79
CA SER A 25 -6.25 -58.81 -1.01
C SER A 25 -5.04 -59.39 -1.74
N GLU A 26 -5.25 -60.35 -2.62
CA GLU A 26 -4.25 -60.98 -3.48
C GLU A 26 -3.53 -60.01 -4.42
N VAL A 27 -4.16 -58.86 -4.72
CA VAL A 27 -3.59 -57.83 -5.60
C VAL A 27 -2.58 -56.95 -4.86
N ARG A 28 -2.70 -56.84 -3.54
CA ARG A 28 -1.92 -55.89 -2.75
C ARG A 28 -0.43 -56.21 -2.75
N ALA A 29 -0.06 -57.43 -2.40
CA ALA A 29 1.34 -57.81 -2.26
C ALA A 29 2.14 -57.68 -3.57
N PRO A 30 1.65 -58.16 -4.74
CA PRO A 30 2.35 -57.97 -6.00
C PRO A 30 2.52 -56.49 -6.38
N VAL A 31 1.50 -55.66 -6.13
CA VAL A 31 1.56 -54.22 -6.44
C VAL A 31 2.57 -53.51 -5.53
N GLU A 32 2.53 -53.79 -4.22
CA GLU A 32 3.50 -53.23 -3.27
C GLU A 32 4.94 -53.62 -3.63
N GLU A 33 5.19 -54.88 -3.99
CA GLU A 33 6.50 -55.37 -4.41
C GLU A 33 7.00 -54.67 -5.68
N VAL A 34 6.18 -54.62 -6.73
CA VAL A 34 6.54 -54.00 -8.00
C VAL A 34 6.79 -52.50 -7.84
N VAL A 35 5.91 -51.81 -7.10
CA VAL A 35 6.06 -50.37 -6.86
C VAL A 35 7.28 -50.08 -6.01
N ALA A 36 7.54 -50.87 -4.95
CA ALA A 36 8.69 -50.69 -4.09
C ALA A 36 9.99 -50.86 -4.87
N LYS A 37 10.11 -51.94 -5.64
CA LYS A 37 11.29 -52.22 -6.46
C LYS A 37 11.51 -51.16 -7.53
N ALA A 38 10.47 -50.84 -8.32
CA ALA A 38 10.60 -49.85 -9.39
C ALA A 38 10.91 -48.44 -8.84
N LEU A 39 10.36 -48.09 -7.67
CA LEU A 39 10.66 -46.83 -7.01
C LEU A 39 12.10 -46.81 -6.48
N GLU A 40 12.57 -47.92 -5.90
CA GLU A 40 13.95 -48.05 -5.44
C GLU A 40 14.93 -47.90 -6.62
N ASP A 41 14.71 -48.65 -7.69
CA ASP A 41 15.52 -48.60 -8.91
C ASP A 41 15.53 -47.17 -9.47
N TYR A 42 14.36 -46.53 -9.62
CA TYR A 42 14.26 -45.15 -10.10
C TYR A 42 15.03 -44.16 -9.22
N LEU A 43 14.91 -44.25 -7.89
CA LEU A 43 15.62 -43.36 -6.97
C LEU A 43 17.15 -43.57 -7.01
N GLN A 44 17.62 -44.79 -7.27
CA GLN A 44 19.05 -45.07 -7.41
C GLN A 44 19.60 -44.62 -8.77
N GLU A 45 18.84 -44.81 -9.84
CA GLU A 45 19.25 -44.45 -11.21
C GLU A 45 19.12 -42.95 -11.51
N THR A 46 18.26 -42.22 -10.78
CA THR A 46 18.03 -40.78 -10.97
C THR A 46 18.40 -39.93 -9.73
N PRO A 47 19.70 -39.75 -9.41
CA PRO A 47 20.13 -39.07 -8.17
C PRO A 47 19.60 -37.65 -7.97
N ASN A 48 19.44 -36.88 -9.05
CA ASN A 48 18.92 -35.51 -8.98
C ASN A 48 17.45 -35.48 -8.55
N ASP A 49 16.61 -36.30 -9.19
CA ASP A 49 15.19 -36.41 -8.88
C ASP A 49 14.99 -37.02 -7.49
N ALA A 50 15.76 -38.05 -7.15
CA ALA A 50 15.75 -38.66 -5.83
C ALA A 50 16.07 -37.64 -4.73
N LYS A 51 17.08 -36.79 -4.93
CA LYS A 51 17.42 -35.69 -4.00
C LYS A 51 16.27 -34.71 -3.85
N ILE A 52 15.60 -34.32 -4.94
CA ILE A 52 14.45 -33.40 -4.90
C ILE A 52 13.28 -34.01 -4.13
N ILE A 53 12.92 -35.27 -4.45
CA ILE A 53 11.82 -36.00 -3.82
C ILE A 53 12.07 -36.18 -2.32
N THR A 54 13.25 -36.70 -1.95
CA THR A 54 13.61 -36.93 -0.54
C THR A 54 13.71 -35.63 0.24
N SER A 55 14.27 -34.56 -0.34
CA SER A 55 14.29 -33.23 0.30
C SER A 55 12.88 -32.72 0.61
N LYS A 56 11.94 -32.91 -0.34
CA LYS A 56 10.53 -32.53 -0.14
C LYS A 56 9.86 -33.35 0.97
N ILE A 57 10.17 -34.64 1.06
CA ILE A 57 9.68 -35.52 2.14
C ILE A 57 10.24 -35.05 3.50
N VAL A 58 11.54 -34.77 3.58
CA VAL A 58 12.21 -34.29 4.80
C VAL A 58 11.66 -32.93 5.23
N ASP A 59 11.48 -31.99 4.31
CA ASP A 59 10.91 -30.67 4.62
C ASP A 59 9.45 -30.80 5.11
N ALA A 60 8.65 -31.69 4.52
CA ALA A 60 7.29 -31.97 4.99
C ALA A 60 7.28 -32.64 6.37
N ALA A 61 8.18 -33.58 6.64
CA ALA A 61 8.32 -34.23 7.95
C ALA A 61 8.75 -33.22 9.02
N ARG A 62 9.74 -32.36 8.72
CA ARG A 62 10.17 -31.27 9.61
C ARG A 62 9.04 -30.29 9.89
N ALA A 63 8.26 -29.90 8.88
CA ALA A 63 7.10 -29.02 9.05
C ALA A 63 6.03 -29.65 9.97
N ARG A 64 5.74 -30.94 9.79
CA ARG A 64 4.81 -31.69 10.66
C ARG A 64 5.31 -31.80 12.10
N ASP A 65 6.58 -32.13 12.30
CA ASP A 65 7.19 -32.21 13.62
C ASP A 65 7.23 -30.85 14.32
N ALA A 66 7.53 -29.78 13.59
CA ALA A 66 7.46 -28.42 14.11
C ALA A 66 6.03 -28.04 14.48
N ALA A 67 5.04 -28.35 13.64
CA ALA A 67 3.62 -28.13 13.93
C ALA A 67 3.21 -28.87 15.22
N ARG A 68 3.55 -30.15 15.34
CA ARG A 68 3.30 -30.95 16.56
C ARG A 68 3.96 -30.32 17.79
N LYS A 69 5.23 -29.91 17.71
CA LYS A 69 5.92 -29.24 18.82
C LYS A 69 5.27 -27.91 19.20
N ALA A 70 4.83 -27.12 18.22
CA ALA A 70 4.12 -25.87 18.47
C ALA A 70 2.73 -26.10 19.11
N ARG A 71 1.98 -27.11 18.65
CA ARG A 71 0.74 -27.57 19.29
C ARG A 71 1.00 -28.01 20.74
N GLU A 72 2.05 -28.80 20.98
CA GLU A 72 2.38 -29.26 22.32
C GLU A 72 2.83 -28.12 23.25
N MET A 73 3.60 -27.15 22.75
CA MET A 73 4.01 -25.96 23.52
C MET A 73 2.80 -25.08 23.88
N THR A 74 1.90 -24.83 22.94
CA THR A 74 0.67 -24.06 23.19
C THR A 74 -0.25 -24.80 24.16
N ARG A 75 -0.36 -26.13 24.05
CA ARG A 75 -1.16 -26.96 24.96
C ARG A 75 -0.56 -27.07 26.35
N ARG A 76 0.76 -27.26 26.50
CA ARG A 76 1.43 -27.36 27.81
C ARG A 76 1.38 -26.06 28.61
N LYS A 77 1.47 -24.89 27.95
CA LYS A 77 1.30 -23.60 28.64
C LYS A 77 -0.14 -23.35 29.11
N GLY A 78 -1.13 -24.06 28.59
CA GLY A 78 -2.53 -23.93 29.02
C GLY A 78 -2.96 -24.81 30.20
N VAL A 79 -2.07 -25.68 30.72
CA VAL A 79 -2.45 -26.67 31.77
C VAL A 79 -2.20 -26.18 33.19
N LEU A 80 -1.33 -25.18 33.40
CA LEU A 80 -0.97 -24.73 34.76
C LEU A 80 -1.66 -23.45 35.25
N ASP A 81 -2.24 -22.64 34.37
CA ASP A 81 -3.05 -21.48 34.74
C ASP A 81 -4.28 -21.42 33.82
N GLY A 82 -5.46 -21.20 34.41
CA GLY A 82 -6.74 -21.20 33.69
C GLY A 82 -6.72 -20.38 32.40
N ILE A 83 -7.20 -20.99 31.31
CA ILE A 83 -7.35 -20.42 29.97
C ILE A 83 -5.99 -19.96 29.37
N GLY A 84 -5.32 -20.88 28.66
CA GLY A 84 -3.98 -20.75 28.05
C GLY A 84 -3.82 -19.69 26.94
N LEU A 85 -4.25 -18.47 27.20
CA LEU A 85 -4.04 -17.30 26.34
C LEU A 85 -2.65 -16.71 26.59
N PRO A 86 -2.04 -16.03 25.60
CA PRO A 86 -0.74 -15.41 25.79
C PRO A 86 -0.80 -14.35 26.89
N GLY A 87 0.16 -14.32 27.82
CA GLY A 87 0.17 -13.35 28.93
C GLY A 87 0.22 -11.88 28.51
N LYS A 88 0.55 -11.59 27.24
CA LYS A 88 0.53 -10.23 26.65
C LYS A 88 -0.85 -9.81 26.14
N LEU A 89 -1.77 -10.77 25.93
CA LEU A 89 -3.11 -10.49 25.43
C LEU A 89 -3.96 -9.88 26.56
N ALA A 90 -4.46 -8.67 26.34
CA ALA A 90 -5.52 -8.10 27.16
C ALA A 90 -6.87 -8.44 26.51
N ASP A 91 -7.47 -9.55 26.91
CA ASP A 91 -8.71 -10.06 26.32
C ASP A 91 -9.96 -9.24 26.70
N CYS A 92 -11.06 -9.42 25.95
CA CYS A 92 -12.38 -8.83 26.20
C CYS A 92 -13.35 -9.81 26.89
N GLN A 93 -14.48 -9.28 27.36
CA GLN A 93 -15.53 -10.07 28.01
C GLN A 93 -16.44 -10.80 27.00
N GLU A 94 -16.69 -10.17 25.86
CA GLU A 94 -17.50 -10.73 24.77
C GLU A 94 -16.92 -12.05 24.26
N LYS A 95 -17.80 -13.04 24.08
CA LYS A 95 -17.44 -14.39 23.61
C LYS A 95 -17.92 -14.67 22.20
N ASP A 96 -18.90 -13.91 21.71
CA ASP A 96 -19.33 -13.97 20.31
C ASP A 96 -18.25 -13.33 19.40
N PRO A 97 -17.58 -14.12 18.54
CA PRO A 97 -16.53 -13.62 17.65
C PRO A 97 -17.00 -12.51 16.72
N ALA A 98 -18.29 -12.49 16.33
CA ALA A 98 -18.85 -11.48 15.45
C ALA A 98 -18.97 -10.10 16.13
N LYS A 99 -19.04 -10.09 17.47
CA LYS A 99 -19.18 -8.87 18.28
C LYS A 99 -17.88 -8.42 18.92
N SER A 100 -16.88 -9.30 19.00
CA SER A 100 -15.57 -8.97 19.55
C SER A 100 -14.62 -8.42 18.47
N GLU A 101 -13.61 -7.69 18.91
CA GLU A 101 -12.54 -7.21 18.05
C GLU A 101 -11.19 -7.28 18.77
N ILE A 102 -10.12 -7.42 18.00
CA ILE A 102 -8.75 -7.45 18.50
C ILE A 102 -7.91 -6.41 17.77
N TYR A 103 -7.22 -5.56 18.54
CA TYR A 103 -6.21 -4.65 18.03
C TYR A 103 -4.83 -5.28 18.16
N ILE A 104 -4.11 -5.35 17.05
CA ILE A 104 -2.69 -5.70 17.01
C ILE A 104 -1.91 -4.39 16.94
N VAL A 105 -1.10 -4.13 17.97
CA VAL A 105 -0.38 -2.86 18.13
C VAL A 105 1.12 -3.05 18.19
N GLU A 106 1.85 -2.04 17.74
CA GLU A 106 3.32 -2.02 17.76
C GLU A 106 3.86 -1.61 19.14
N GLY A 107 4.57 -2.54 19.79
CA GLY A 107 5.25 -2.31 21.05
C GLY A 107 4.35 -2.20 22.29
N ASP A 108 4.97 -2.21 23.47
CA ASP A 108 4.23 -2.06 24.73
C ASP A 108 3.77 -0.63 24.97
N SER A 109 4.40 0.35 24.32
CA SER A 109 4.02 1.76 24.44
C SER A 109 2.60 1.98 23.92
N ALA A 110 2.36 1.64 22.65
CA ALA A 110 1.02 1.66 22.07
C ALA A 110 0.09 0.67 22.78
N GLY A 111 0.62 -0.51 23.18
CA GLY A 111 -0.10 -1.50 23.98
C GLY A 111 -0.65 -0.97 25.31
N GLY A 112 0.14 -0.19 26.04
CA GLY A 112 -0.24 0.41 27.31
C GLY A 112 -1.37 1.43 27.15
N SER A 113 -1.19 2.38 26.23
CA SER A 113 -2.19 3.41 25.92
C SER A 113 -3.49 2.80 25.40
N ALA A 114 -3.39 1.84 24.46
CA ALA A 114 -4.57 1.14 23.93
C ALA A 114 -5.28 0.32 25.01
N LYS A 115 -4.55 -0.36 25.90
CA LYS A 115 -5.14 -1.12 27.01
C LYS A 115 -5.90 -0.23 27.99
N GLN A 116 -5.41 0.99 28.24
CA GLN A 116 -6.07 1.95 29.13
C GLN A 116 -7.30 2.60 28.47
N GLY A 117 -7.25 2.84 27.16
CA GLY A 117 -8.33 3.48 26.41
C GLY A 117 -9.42 2.55 25.85
N ARG A 118 -9.24 1.23 25.93
CA ARG A 118 -10.17 0.26 25.33
C ARG A 118 -11.48 0.11 26.12
N ASP A 119 -12.53 -0.24 25.42
CA ASP A 119 -13.71 -0.86 26.02
C ASP A 119 -13.47 -2.36 26.26
N ARG A 120 -13.27 -2.73 27.53
CA ARG A 120 -13.06 -4.12 27.97
C ARG A 120 -14.22 -5.07 27.61
N LYS A 121 -15.40 -4.54 27.27
CA LYS A 121 -16.57 -5.33 26.88
C LYS A 121 -16.28 -6.13 25.62
N PHE A 122 -15.75 -5.50 24.57
CA PHE A 122 -15.62 -6.15 23.26
C PHE A 122 -14.24 -5.97 22.57
N GLN A 123 -13.36 -5.12 23.10
CA GLN A 123 -12.06 -4.84 22.48
C GLN A 123 -10.94 -5.58 23.19
N ALA A 124 -10.22 -6.45 22.49
CA ALA A 124 -9.00 -7.08 22.96
C ALA A 124 -7.77 -6.36 22.39
N ILE A 125 -6.67 -6.32 23.15
CA ILE A 125 -5.40 -5.69 22.71
C ILE A 125 -4.28 -6.72 22.75
N LEU A 126 -3.55 -6.85 21.64
CA LEU A 126 -2.37 -7.68 21.50
C LEU A 126 -1.15 -6.83 21.08
N PRO A 127 -0.26 -6.49 22.02
CA PRO A 127 1.01 -5.85 21.71
C PRO A 127 1.99 -6.85 21.08
N LEU A 128 2.60 -6.48 19.96
CA LEU A 128 3.70 -7.22 19.33
C LEU A 128 5.02 -6.46 19.55
N ARG A 129 6.11 -7.18 19.85
CA ARG A 129 7.44 -6.56 20.01
C ARG A 129 8.37 -6.97 18.87
N GLY A 130 9.10 -5.98 18.36
CA GLY A 130 10.11 -6.18 17.32
C GLY A 130 9.51 -6.47 15.94
N LYS A 131 10.37 -6.65 14.95
CA LYS A 131 9.96 -6.97 13.58
C LYS A 131 9.43 -8.40 13.52
N VAL A 132 8.20 -8.56 13.02
CA VAL A 132 7.61 -9.88 12.77
C VAL A 132 8.51 -10.64 11.78
N LEU A 133 8.70 -11.93 12.01
CA LEU A 133 9.50 -12.76 11.10
C LEU A 133 8.91 -12.69 9.69
N ASN A 134 9.77 -12.48 8.68
CA ASN A 134 9.32 -12.54 7.29
C ASN A 134 8.97 -13.98 6.91
N VAL A 135 7.67 -14.25 6.86
CA VAL A 135 7.10 -15.58 6.60
C VAL A 135 7.20 -16.01 5.14
N GLU A 136 7.43 -15.09 4.21
CA GLU A 136 7.64 -15.40 2.80
C GLU A 136 9.00 -16.09 2.59
N LYS A 137 10.02 -15.63 3.30
CA LYS A 137 11.38 -16.17 3.21
C LYS A 137 11.64 -17.31 4.20
N ALA A 138 10.92 -17.33 5.32
CA ALA A 138 11.13 -18.31 6.38
C ALA A 138 10.43 -19.63 6.06
N ARG A 139 11.12 -20.74 6.33
CA ARG A 139 10.49 -22.07 6.35
C ARG A 139 9.47 -22.17 7.48
N PHE A 140 8.47 -23.03 7.31
CA PHE A 140 7.35 -23.18 8.23
C PHE A 140 7.79 -23.53 9.68
N ASP A 141 8.85 -24.32 9.84
CA ASP A 141 9.45 -24.66 11.13
C ASP A 141 9.99 -23.44 11.89
N LYS A 142 10.65 -22.51 11.20
CA LYS A 142 11.10 -21.23 11.77
C LYS A 142 9.94 -20.30 12.10
N LEU A 143 8.86 -20.40 11.32
CA LEU A 143 7.64 -19.65 11.55
C LEU A 143 7.03 -20.02 12.91
N LEU A 144 7.00 -21.32 13.21
CA LEU A 144 6.48 -21.88 14.46
C LEU A 144 7.39 -21.70 15.67
N SER A 145 8.69 -21.43 15.48
CA SER A 145 9.58 -21.09 16.58
C SER A 145 9.53 -19.61 16.97
N SER A 146 8.87 -18.76 16.17
CA SER A 146 8.74 -17.34 16.47
C SER A 146 7.72 -17.10 17.58
N GLU A 147 8.17 -16.52 18.71
CA GLU A 147 7.30 -16.17 19.83
C GLU A 147 6.16 -15.24 19.40
N GLN A 148 6.44 -14.27 18.52
CA GLN A 148 5.43 -13.30 18.05
C GLN A 148 4.32 -14.01 17.27
N ILE A 149 4.68 -14.93 16.37
CA ILE A 149 3.69 -15.70 15.60
C ILE A 149 2.92 -16.65 16.50
N VAL A 150 3.60 -17.38 17.39
CA VAL A 150 2.93 -18.29 18.33
C VAL A 150 1.94 -17.51 19.20
N THR A 151 2.32 -16.33 19.69
CA THR A 151 1.44 -15.44 20.46
C THR A 151 0.23 -15.01 19.63
N LEU A 152 0.45 -14.57 18.38
CA LEU A 152 -0.61 -14.15 17.47
C LEU A 152 -1.60 -15.28 17.16
N VAL A 153 -1.09 -16.46 16.76
CA VAL A 153 -1.92 -17.64 16.44
C VAL A 153 -2.72 -18.09 17.66
N THR A 154 -2.10 -18.10 18.85
CA THR A 154 -2.77 -18.49 20.10
C THR A 154 -3.85 -17.47 20.48
N ALA A 155 -3.60 -16.18 20.28
CA ALA A 155 -4.59 -15.14 20.52
C ALA A 155 -5.80 -15.27 19.57
N LEU A 156 -5.58 -15.56 18.29
CA LEU A 156 -6.66 -15.72 17.30
C LEU A 156 -7.46 -17.01 17.49
N GLY A 157 -6.82 -18.09 17.96
CA GLY A 157 -7.49 -19.34 18.35
C GLY A 157 -7.82 -20.31 17.21
N CYS A 158 -7.67 -19.89 15.95
CA CYS A 158 -7.99 -20.70 14.77
C CYS A 158 -6.89 -21.70 14.35
N GLY A 159 -5.75 -21.76 15.06
CA GLY A 159 -4.62 -22.62 14.68
C GLY A 159 -3.85 -22.12 13.45
N ILE A 160 -2.84 -22.87 12.99
CA ILE A 160 -2.01 -22.50 11.83
C ILE A 160 -1.57 -23.75 11.05
N GLY A 161 -1.60 -23.67 9.71
CA GLY A 161 -1.18 -24.75 8.82
C GLY A 161 -2.32 -25.71 8.48
N LYS A 162 -2.13 -26.49 7.40
CA LYS A 162 -3.20 -27.28 6.76
C LYS A 162 -3.92 -28.27 7.67
N ASP A 163 -3.22 -28.83 8.66
CA ASP A 163 -3.75 -29.89 9.52
C ASP A 163 -4.31 -29.37 10.86
N ASP A 164 -4.23 -28.06 11.13
CA ASP A 164 -4.67 -27.42 12.40
C ASP A 164 -5.66 -26.29 12.20
N TYR A 165 -5.54 -25.61 11.07
CA TYR A 165 -6.28 -24.40 10.81
C TYR A 165 -7.77 -24.70 10.72
N ASN A 166 -8.54 -24.04 11.57
CA ASN A 166 -9.99 -24.09 11.57
C ASN A 166 -10.54 -22.70 11.87
N LEU A 167 -11.13 -22.09 10.85
CA LEU A 167 -11.70 -20.75 10.92
C LEU A 167 -12.89 -20.65 11.89
N ASP A 168 -13.65 -21.72 12.11
CA ASP A 168 -14.80 -21.71 13.04
C ASP A 168 -14.36 -21.52 14.51
N LYS A 169 -13.06 -21.69 14.79
CA LYS A 169 -12.46 -21.42 16.10
C LYS A 169 -11.87 -20.01 16.24
N LEU A 170 -12.01 -19.18 15.21
CA LEU A 170 -11.53 -17.80 15.26
C LEU A 170 -12.28 -17.02 16.35
N ARG A 171 -11.53 -16.35 17.22
CA ARG A 171 -12.08 -15.68 18.41
C ARG A 171 -12.58 -14.26 18.17
N TYR A 172 -12.14 -13.63 17.08
CA TYR A 172 -12.48 -12.24 16.75
C TYR A 172 -12.67 -12.12 15.24
N HIS A 173 -13.85 -11.69 14.79
CA HIS A 173 -14.14 -11.43 13.37
C HIS A 173 -13.71 -10.04 12.92
N ARG A 174 -13.24 -9.20 13.84
CA ARG A 174 -12.64 -7.90 13.55
C ARG A 174 -11.22 -7.88 14.09
N ILE A 175 -10.25 -7.99 13.20
CA ILE A 175 -8.82 -7.95 13.51
C ILE A 175 -8.30 -6.63 12.95
N ILE A 176 -8.01 -5.68 13.84
CA ILE A 176 -7.54 -4.34 13.48
C ILE A 176 -6.03 -4.27 13.66
N ILE A 177 -5.31 -4.02 12.58
CA ILE A 177 -3.88 -3.73 12.61
C ILE A 177 -3.72 -2.23 12.82
N MET A 178 -3.17 -1.83 13.96
CA MET A 178 -2.92 -0.44 14.32
C MET A 178 -1.42 -0.23 14.53
N THR A 179 -0.78 0.29 13.48
CA THR A 179 0.66 0.58 13.41
C THR A 179 0.89 2.07 13.19
N ASP A 180 2.09 2.55 13.53
CA ASP A 180 2.44 3.95 13.34
C ASP A 180 2.48 4.35 11.85
N ALA A 181 2.31 5.65 11.59
CA ALA A 181 2.29 6.24 10.26
C ALA A 181 3.71 6.53 9.72
N ASP A 182 4.65 5.62 9.98
CA ASP A 182 6.03 5.69 9.51
C ASP A 182 6.41 4.46 8.67
N VAL A 183 7.68 4.42 8.26
CA VAL A 183 8.21 3.34 7.42
C VAL A 183 8.28 1.99 8.16
N ASP A 184 8.51 1.99 9.47
CA ASP A 184 8.62 0.75 10.26
C ASP A 184 7.24 0.16 10.56
N GLY A 185 6.25 1.00 10.85
CA GLY A 185 4.84 0.62 10.95
C GLY A 185 4.32 0.05 9.63
N ALA A 186 4.68 0.67 8.49
CA ALA A 186 4.38 0.12 7.16
C ALA A 186 5.03 -1.26 6.92
N HIS A 187 6.26 -1.48 7.40
CA HIS A 187 6.93 -2.78 7.32
C HIS A 187 6.21 -3.86 8.15
N ILE A 188 5.88 -3.58 9.42
CA ILE A 188 5.18 -4.53 10.29
C ILE A 188 3.80 -4.85 9.75
N ARG A 189 3.05 -3.84 9.29
CA ARG A 189 1.76 -4.03 8.62
C ARG A 189 1.88 -4.97 7.43
N THR A 190 2.89 -4.77 6.58
CA THR A 190 3.13 -5.62 5.40
C THR A 190 3.46 -7.06 5.79
N LEU A 191 4.29 -7.25 6.82
CA LEU A 191 4.64 -8.58 7.34
C LEU A 191 3.43 -9.33 7.90
N LEU A 192 2.57 -8.64 8.66
CA LEU A 192 1.32 -9.20 9.17
C LEU A 192 0.34 -9.55 8.05
N LEU A 193 0.15 -8.66 7.08
CA LEU A 193 -0.70 -8.91 5.91
C LEU A 193 -0.19 -10.11 5.10
N THR A 194 1.13 -10.23 4.94
CA THR A 194 1.74 -11.37 4.25
C THR A 194 1.52 -12.66 5.02
N PHE A 195 1.61 -12.61 6.36
CA PHE A 195 1.28 -13.74 7.23
C PHE A 195 -0.17 -14.18 7.08
N PHE A 196 -1.14 -13.27 7.19
CA PHE A 196 -2.55 -13.60 7.01
C PHE A 196 -2.82 -14.15 5.60
N TYR A 197 -2.30 -13.50 4.57
CA TYR A 197 -2.47 -13.94 3.18
C TYR A 197 -1.92 -15.34 2.93
N ARG A 198 -0.74 -15.67 3.48
CA ARG A 198 -0.09 -16.97 3.25
C ARG A 198 -0.61 -18.10 4.14
N GLN A 199 -0.93 -17.80 5.40
CA GLN A 199 -1.21 -18.84 6.41
C GLN A 199 -2.70 -18.94 6.76
N MET A 200 -3.48 -17.87 6.54
CA MET A 200 -4.89 -17.77 6.92
C MET A 200 -5.70 -17.00 5.85
N PRO A 201 -5.66 -17.41 4.56
CA PRO A 201 -6.27 -16.65 3.47
C PRO A 201 -7.77 -16.41 3.66
N GLU A 202 -8.49 -17.39 4.24
CA GLU A 202 -9.93 -17.29 4.46
C GLU A 202 -10.32 -16.11 5.40
N ILE A 203 -9.46 -15.72 6.35
CA ILE A 203 -9.70 -14.55 7.21
C ILE A 203 -9.71 -13.26 6.37
N VAL A 204 -8.85 -13.20 5.36
CA VAL A 204 -8.77 -12.08 4.42
C VAL A 204 -9.99 -12.10 3.49
N GLU A 205 -10.32 -13.26 2.92
CA GLU A 205 -11.45 -13.44 1.98
C GLU A 205 -12.80 -13.13 2.64
N ARG A 206 -12.98 -13.45 3.92
CA ARG A 206 -14.18 -13.10 4.70
C ARG A 206 -14.22 -11.64 5.17
N GLY A 207 -13.18 -10.85 4.90
CA GLY A 207 -13.14 -9.43 5.27
C GLY A 207 -12.99 -9.18 6.77
N TYR A 208 -12.27 -10.04 7.49
CA TYR A 208 -12.05 -9.89 8.94
C TYR A 208 -10.83 -9.03 9.30
N ILE A 209 -9.96 -8.73 8.32
CA ILE A 209 -8.77 -7.88 8.53
C ILE A 209 -9.09 -6.42 8.21
N TYR A 210 -8.79 -5.53 9.16
CA TYR A 210 -8.96 -4.09 9.05
C TYR A 210 -7.65 -3.38 9.35
N ILE A 211 -7.43 -2.22 8.72
CA ILE A 211 -6.27 -1.37 8.98
C ILE A 211 -6.77 -0.08 9.65
N ALA A 212 -6.26 0.23 10.83
CA ALA A 212 -6.57 1.50 11.48
C ALA A 212 -5.99 2.67 10.66
N GLN A 213 -6.73 3.77 10.59
CA GLN A 213 -6.30 5.02 9.97
C GLN A 213 -6.28 6.11 11.04
N PRO A 214 -5.22 6.18 11.87
CA PRO A 214 -5.11 7.22 12.89
C PRO A 214 -4.96 8.60 12.22
N PRO A 215 -5.42 9.69 12.88
CA PRO A 215 -5.26 11.04 12.36
C PRO A 215 -3.78 11.43 12.30
N LEU A 216 -3.35 12.04 11.19
CA LEU A 216 -1.99 12.54 11.00
C LEU A 216 -1.82 13.96 11.55
N TYR A 217 -2.88 14.78 11.51
CA TYR A 217 -2.84 16.17 11.95
C TYR A 217 -3.87 16.44 13.03
N LYS A 218 -3.51 17.37 13.91
CA LYS A 218 -4.40 18.00 14.88
C LYS A 218 -4.27 19.51 14.72
N ILE A 219 -5.34 20.18 14.29
CA ILE A 219 -5.39 21.64 14.21
C ILE A 219 -6.20 22.18 15.37
N LYS A 220 -5.69 23.24 15.97
CA LYS A 220 -6.38 24.00 17.00
C LYS A 220 -6.39 25.49 16.64
N ALA A 221 -7.57 26.04 16.42
CA ALA A 221 -7.79 27.44 16.12
C ALA A 221 -8.71 28.03 17.21
N GLY A 222 -8.12 28.73 18.18
CA GLY A 222 -8.85 29.22 19.35
C GLY A 222 -9.47 28.08 20.16
N LYS A 223 -10.81 28.01 20.18
CA LYS A 223 -11.59 26.96 20.86
C LYS A 223 -11.88 25.75 19.95
N ASP A 224 -11.75 25.88 18.64
CA ASP A 224 -12.03 24.80 17.70
C ASP A 224 -10.83 23.87 17.57
N GLU A 225 -11.06 22.57 17.80
CA GLU A 225 -10.06 21.52 17.69
C GLU A 225 -10.56 20.44 16.73
N ARG A 226 -9.73 20.06 15.75
CA ARG A 226 -10.07 19.06 14.74
C ARG A 226 -8.90 18.15 14.44
N TYR A 227 -9.22 16.87 14.24
CA TYR A 227 -8.28 15.84 13.81
C TYR A 227 -8.49 15.55 12.33
N MET A 228 -7.42 15.39 11.58
CA MET A 228 -7.45 15.15 10.13
C MET A 228 -6.56 13.97 9.77
N LYS A 229 -7.02 13.15 8.83
CA LYS A 229 -6.38 11.89 8.47
C LYS A 229 -5.13 12.09 7.62
N ASP A 230 -5.14 13.05 6.71
CA ASP A 230 -4.09 13.22 5.71
C ASP A 230 -3.88 14.69 5.31
N ALA A 231 -2.85 14.92 4.50
CA ALA A 231 -2.48 16.25 4.02
C ALA A 231 -3.54 16.85 3.09
N HIS A 232 -4.33 16.01 2.40
CA HIS A 232 -5.39 16.48 1.52
C HIS A 232 -6.52 17.11 2.32
N GLU A 233 -6.98 16.43 3.37
CA GLU A 233 -7.98 16.94 4.31
C GLU A 233 -7.49 18.22 5.01
N LEU A 234 -6.21 18.27 5.40
CA LEU A 234 -5.57 19.47 5.92
C LEU A 234 -5.66 20.64 4.94
N ASN A 235 -5.23 20.44 3.69
CA ASN A 235 -5.22 21.49 2.68
C ASN A 235 -6.64 22.00 2.36
N GLN A 236 -7.63 21.10 2.28
CA GLN A 236 -9.03 21.48 2.11
C GLN A 236 -9.55 22.30 3.29
N HIS A 237 -9.18 21.94 4.52
CA HIS A 237 -9.57 22.69 5.70
C HIS A 237 -8.91 24.07 5.74
N MET A 238 -7.62 24.15 5.45
CA MET A 238 -6.88 25.42 5.38
C MET A 238 -7.45 26.35 4.32
N LEU A 239 -7.81 25.81 3.14
CA LEU A 239 -8.48 26.58 2.10
C LEU A 239 -9.82 27.14 2.59
N ARG A 240 -10.63 26.33 3.26
CA ARG A 240 -11.92 26.78 3.82
C ARG A 240 -11.75 27.91 4.83
N LEU A 241 -10.75 27.80 5.71
CA LEU A 241 -10.42 28.86 6.67
C LEU A 241 -9.90 30.13 5.99
N ALA A 242 -9.12 29.98 4.90
CA ALA A 242 -8.60 31.09 4.12
C ALA A 242 -9.70 31.84 3.35
N LEU A 243 -10.75 31.14 2.92
CA LEU A 243 -11.89 31.71 2.19
C LEU A 243 -12.94 32.35 3.12
N GLN A 244 -12.94 32.02 4.41
CA GLN A 244 -13.92 32.54 5.36
C GLN A 244 -13.76 34.06 5.53
N GLY A 245 -14.80 34.81 5.15
CA GLY A 245 -14.79 36.27 5.17
C GLY A 245 -13.88 36.90 4.12
N SER A 246 -13.47 36.14 3.10
CA SER A 246 -12.58 36.63 2.05
C SER A 246 -13.35 37.06 0.80
N GLU A 247 -12.94 38.19 0.22
CA GLU A 247 -13.47 38.72 -1.03
C GLU A 247 -12.33 39.23 -1.91
N LEU A 248 -12.38 38.89 -3.20
CA LEU A 248 -11.49 39.39 -4.24
C LEU A 248 -12.22 40.44 -5.06
N ILE A 249 -11.70 41.67 -5.07
CA ILE A 249 -12.12 42.74 -5.98
C ILE A 249 -11.13 42.72 -7.15
N PRO A 250 -11.52 42.24 -8.35
CA PRO A 250 -10.55 41.94 -9.41
C PRO A 250 -9.90 43.19 -10.05
N SER A 251 -10.59 44.33 -10.01
CA SER A 251 -10.07 45.64 -10.45
C SER A 251 -10.91 46.76 -9.83
N GLU A 252 -10.42 48.00 -9.92
CA GLU A 252 -11.15 49.16 -9.39
C GLU A 252 -12.57 49.26 -9.98
N GLY A 253 -13.59 49.27 -9.13
CA GLY A 253 -15.00 49.31 -9.53
C GLY A 253 -15.61 47.97 -9.98
N ALA A 254 -14.85 46.87 -10.01
CA ALA A 254 -15.38 45.55 -10.33
C ALA A 254 -16.19 44.94 -9.18
N THR A 255 -17.10 44.02 -9.53
CA THR A 255 -17.89 43.27 -8.54
C THR A 255 -16.99 42.32 -7.76
N ALA A 256 -17.15 42.29 -6.44
CA ALA A 256 -16.41 41.40 -5.57
C ALA A 256 -16.77 39.92 -5.83
N ILE A 257 -15.75 39.07 -5.93
CA ILE A 257 -15.85 37.62 -6.01
C ILE A 257 -15.62 37.04 -4.61
N SER A 258 -16.61 36.34 -4.07
CA SER A 258 -16.58 35.75 -2.74
C SER A 258 -17.27 34.38 -2.73
N GLY A 259 -17.29 33.71 -1.58
CA GLY A 259 -17.99 32.44 -1.41
C GLY A 259 -17.49 31.34 -2.36
N ASP A 260 -18.43 30.60 -2.95
CA ASP A 260 -18.11 29.44 -3.78
C ASP A 260 -17.32 29.80 -5.05
N ALA A 261 -17.61 30.95 -5.66
CA ALA A 261 -16.89 31.42 -6.85
C ALA A 261 -15.41 31.69 -6.55
N LEU A 262 -15.10 32.35 -5.43
CA LEU A 262 -13.71 32.53 -4.99
C LEU A 262 -13.07 31.18 -4.63
N GLY A 263 -13.85 30.27 -4.06
CA GLY A 263 -13.42 28.91 -3.76
C GLY A 263 -13.07 28.08 -4.99
N GLU A 264 -13.82 28.22 -6.08
CA GLU A 264 -13.52 27.55 -7.36
C GLU A 264 -12.22 28.05 -7.96
N LEU A 265 -12.00 29.36 -7.98
CA LEU A 265 -10.74 29.96 -8.42
C LEU A 265 -9.56 29.44 -7.59
N ALA A 266 -9.67 29.47 -6.26
CA ALA A 266 -8.61 29.00 -5.39
C ALA A 266 -8.31 27.51 -5.56
N ARG A 267 -9.34 26.67 -5.79
CA ARG A 267 -9.16 25.24 -6.09
C ARG A 267 -8.48 25.02 -7.44
N ALA A 268 -8.85 25.77 -8.48
CA ALA A 268 -8.22 25.71 -9.79
C ALA A 268 -6.72 26.05 -9.71
N TYR A 269 -6.38 27.12 -8.97
CA TYR A 269 -4.99 27.51 -8.74
C TYR A 269 -4.20 26.43 -7.97
N LEU A 270 -4.73 25.91 -6.87
CA LEU A 270 -4.06 24.86 -6.09
C LEU A 270 -3.86 23.57 -6.90
N LEU A 271 -4.81 23.21 -7.76
CA LEU A 271 -4.67 22.07 -8.66
C LEU A 271 -3.52 22.27 -9.65
N ALA A 272 -3.43 23.45 -10.27
CA ALA A 272 -2.33 23.79 -11.17
C ALA A 272 -0.99 23.80 -10.45
N GLN A 273 -0.91 24.36 -9.23
CA GLN A 273 0.30 24.33 -8.42
C GLN A 273 0.75 22.90 -8.11
N ALA A 274 -0.18 21.99 -7.78
CA ALA A 274 0.15 20.58 -7.56
C ALA A 274 0.69 19.89 -8.83
N VAL A 275 0.21 20.29 -10.01
CA VAL A 275 0.76 19.85 -11.31
C VAL A 275 2.19 20.39 -11.49
N VAL A 276 2.42 21.69 -11.25
CA VAL A 276 3.76 22.30 -11.30
C VAL A 276 4.73 21.57 -10.39
N ASP A 277 4.37 21.37 -9.12
CA ASP A 277 5.22 20.70 -8.12
C ASP A 277 5.61 19.29 -8.56
N ARG A 278 4.66 18.53 -9.12
CA ARG A 278 4.94 17.18 -9.64
C ARG A 278 5.85 17.22 -10.86
N LEU A 279 5.56 18.09 -11.83
CA LEU A 279 6.31 18.19 -13.08
C LEU A 279 7.70 18.81 -12.89
N SER A 280 7.90 19.63 -11.84
CA SER A 280 9.18 20.31 -11.52
C SER A 280 10.37 19.37 -11.32
N ARG A 281 10.11 18.08 -11.06
CA ARG A 281 11.15 17.04 -10.97
C ARG A 281 11.84 16.78 -12.32
N ILE A 282 11.11 17.00 -13.41
CA ILE A 282 11.54 16.74 -14.79
C ILE A 282 11.73 18.06 -15.54
N TYR A 283 10.76 18.96 -15.40
CA TYR A 283 10.71 20.23 -16.12
C TYR A 283 11.15 21.41 -15.25
N ASP A 284 11.52 22.52 -15.88
CA ASP A 284 11.83 23.75 -15.18
C ASP A 284 10.58 24.34 -14.51
N ALA A 285 10.59 24.43 -13.17
CA ALA A 285 9.45 24.88 -12.37
C ALA A 285 8.97 26.28 -12.79
N THR A 286 9.89 27.24 -12.94
CA THR A 286 9.53 28.62 -13.27
C THR A 286 8.94 28.75 -14.68
N SER A 287 9.32 27.86 -15.60
CA SER A 287 8.75 27.81 -16.94
C SER A 287 7.33 27.25 -16.93
N LEU A 288 7.05 26.26 -16.08
CA LEU A 288 5.69 25.76 -15.85
C LEU A 288 4.80 26.80 -15.16
N GLU A 289 5.34 27.53 -14.17
CA GLU A 289 4.67 28.67 -13.54
C GLU A 289 4.35 29.76 -14.57
N ALA A 290 5.28 30.06 -15.49
CA ALA A 290 5.04 31.03 -16.56
C ALA A 290 3.89 30.60 -17.49
N VAL A 291 3.78 29.30 -17.81
CA VAL A 291 2.63 28.76 -18.56
C VAL A 291 1.33 28.91 -17.76
N MET A 292 1.35 28.58 -16.46
CA MET A 292 0.22 28.77 -15.55
C MET A 292 -0.21 30.25 -15.42
N ASP A 293 0.73 31.18 -15.54
CA ASP A 293 0.49 32.64 -15.58
C ASP A 293 0.00 33.14 -16.95
N GLY A 294 -0.11 32.26 -17.96
CA GLY A 294 -0.66 32.59 -19.28
C GLY A 294 0.34 32.79 -20.41
N ILE A 295 1.60 32.38 -20.23
CA ILE A 295 2.53 32.29 -21.35
C ILE A 295 2.15 31.11 -22.25
N VAL A 296 1.72 31.44 -23.48
CA VAL A 296 1.44 30.46 -24.53
C VAL A 296 2.74 30.05 -25.22
N ILE A 297 2.96 28.73 -25.28
CA ILE A 297 4.05 28.11 -26.04
C ILE A 297 3.43 27.48 -27.28
N ASP A 298 3.77 28.02 -28.45
CA ASP A 298 3.36 27.51 -29.75
C ASP A 298 4.58 26.89 -30.44
N LEU A 299 4.46 25.60 -30.78
CA LEU A 299 5.48 24.80 -31.45
C LEU A 299 5.02 24.32 -32.84
N SER A 300 3.97 24.92 -33.41
CA SER A 300 3.41 24.50 -34.69
C SER A 300 4.29 24.82 -35.91
N SER A 301 5.12 25.86 -35.82
CA SER A 301 6.10 26.25 -36.86
C SER A 301 7.42 26.68 -36.23
N GLU A 302 8.46 26.82 -37.06
CA GLU A 302 9.75 27.33 -36.61
C GLU A 302 9.65 28.78 -36.12
N GLU A 303 8.92 29.63 -36.84
CA GLU A 303 8.68 31.02 -36.48
C GLU A 303 7.92 31.13 -35.15
N ALA A 304 6.87 30.32 -34.98
CA ALA A 304 6.08 30.28 -33.76
C ALA A 304 6.92 29.82 -32.55
N ALA A 305 7.80 28.83 -32.75
CA ALA A 305 8.72 28.36 -31.71
C ALA A 305 9.74 29.44 -31.30
N VAL A 306 10.28 30.19 -32.27
CA VAL A 306 11.18 31.32 -32.01
C VAL A 306 10.47 32.41 -31.22
N GLU A 307 9.25 32.77 -31.59
CA GLU A 307 8.46 33.78 -30.88
C GLU A 307 8.11 33.32 -29.45
N SER A 308 7.72 32.06 -29.29
CA SER A 308 7.42 31.46 -28.00
C SER A 308 8.65 31.38 -27.09
N ALA A 309 9.82 31.06 -27.64
CA ALA A 309 11.08 31.07 -26.91
C ALA A 309 11.39 32.46 -26.35
N LYS A 310 11.28 33.50 -27.19
CA LYS A 310 11.51 34.88 -26.78
C LYS A 310 10.52 35.34 -25.71
N ARG A 311 9.23 35.09 -25.90
CA ARG A 311 8.17 35.44 -24.94
C ARG A 311 8.40 34.78 -23.58
N LEU A 312 8.78 33.50 -23.56
CA LEU A 312 9.10 32.79 -22.32
C LEU A 312 10.38 33.33 -21.67
N GLU A 313 11.44 33.56 -22.44
CA GLU A 313 12.70 34.11 -21.94
C GLU A 313 12.51 35.49 -21.30
N ASP A 314 11.79 36.40 -21.96
CA ASP A 314 11.48 37.74 -21.46
C ASP A 314 10.70 37.66 -20.13
N ARG A 315 9.69 36.79 -20.04
CA ARG A 315 8.92 36.59 -18.80
C ARG A 315 9.76 36.05 -17.65
N LEU A 316 10.68 35.12 -17.95
CA LEU A 316 11.53 34.50 -16.94
C LEU A 316 12.66 35.43 -16.47
N ARG A 317 13.08 36.39 -17.30
CA ARG A 317 14.08 37.42 -16.97
C ARG A 317 13.50 38.65 -16.28
N ALA A 318 12.18 38.79 -16.23
CA ALA A 318 11.52 39.91 -15.57
C ALA A 318 11.81 40.00 -14.05
N ASP A 319 12.23 38.90 -13.43
CA ASP A 319 12.65 38.87 -12.03
C ASP A 319 14.19 38.94 -11.92
N PRO A 320 14.77 40.09 -11.52
CA PRO A 320 16.21 40.28 -11.46
C PRO A 320 16.90 39.45 -10.36
N LEU A 321 16.12 38.86 -9.45
CA LEU A 321 16.65 38.00 -8.38
C LEU A 321 16.81 36.54 -8.82
N LYS A 322 16.27 36.15 -9.99
CA LYS A 322 16.33 34.77 -10.48
C LYS A 322 17.61 34.51 -11.30
N PRO A 323 18.14 33.26 -11.27
CA PRO A 323 19.32 32.89 -12.05
C PRO A 323 19.11 33.12 -13.55
N GLU A 324 20.20 33.47 -14.23
CA GLU A 324 20.21 33.66 -15.69
C GLU A 324 19.64 32.43 -16.41
N VAL A 325 18.75 32.71 -17.37
CA VAL A 325 18.05 31.72 -18.17
C VAL A 325 18.20 32.05 -19.64
N SER A 326 18.35 31.02 -20.46
CA SER A 326 18.29 31.09 -21.91
C SER A 326 17.27 30.09 -22.43
N VAL A 327 16.38 30.54 -23.31
CA VAL A 327 15.37 29.68 -23.95
C VAL A 327 15.70 29.60 -25.43
N VAL A 328 15.95 28.40 -25.94
CA VAL A 328 16.40 28.19 -27.32
C VAL A 328 15.44 27.23 -28.03
N PRO A 329 14.85 27.60 -29.17
CA PRO A 329 14.08 26.65 -29.97
C PRO A 329 15.00 25.59 -30.58
N ALA A 330 14.53 24.37 -30.66
CA ALA A 330 15.24 23.24 -31.24
C ALA A 330 14.30 22.38 -32.09
N TYR A 331 14.89 21.67 -33.04
CA TYR A 331 14.19 20.71 -33.91
C TYR A 331 14.94 19.39 -33.91
N ASP A 332 14.27 18.31 -33.54
CA ASP A 332 14.80 16.95 -33.64
C ASP A 332 14.45 16.39 -35.03
N GLN A 333 15.45 16.25 -35.90
CA GLN A 333 15.26 15.73 -37.26
C GLN A 333 14.82 14.26 -37.30
N VAL A 334 15.11 13.48 -36.27
CA VAL A 334 14.79 12.04 -36.24
C VAL A 334 13.36 11.84 -35.80
N ARG A 335 12.92 12.60 -34.79
CA ARG A 335 11.55 12.53 -34.26
C ARG A 335 10.58 13.47 -34.97
N GLU A 336 11.11 14.40 -35.76
CA GLU A 336 10.36 15.48 -36.41
C GLU A 336 9.58 16.36 -35.41
N LEU A 337 10.12 16.53 -34.21
CA LEU A 337 9.50 17.28 -33.12
C LEU A 337 10.23 18.61 -32.89
N ARG A 338 9.46 19.68 -32.70
CA ARG A 338 9.97 20.96 -32.19
C ARG A 338 9.93 20.98 -30.66
N SER A 339 10.85 21.74 -30.09
CA SER A 339 10.91 21.92 -28.64
C SER A 339 11.54 23.26 -28.26
N LEU A 340 11.28 23.69 -27.03
CA LEU A 340 12.03 24.75 -26.37
C LEU A 340 13.00 24.13 -25.37
N HIS A 341 14.27 24.50 -25.46
CA HIS A 341 15.32 24.13 -24.51
C HIS A 341 15.54 25.29 -23.54
N ILE A 342 15.04 25.12 -22.32
CA ILE A 342 15.24 26.05 -21.20
C ILE A 342 16.54 25.68 -20.49
N LYS A 343 17.54 26.55 -20.61
CA LYS A 343 18.88 26.35 -20.07
C LYS A 343 19.07 27.24 -18.84
N ARG A 344 19.41 26.63 -17.70
CA ARG A 344 19.75 27.34 -16.45
C ARG A 344 21.10 26.90 -15.92
N ARG A 345 21.89 27.85 -15.41
CA ARG A 345 23.14 27.53 -14.71
C ARG A 345 22.84 27.21 -13.25
N HIS A 346 23.25 26.03 -12.80
CA HIS A 346 23.07 25.55 -11.43
C HIS A 346 24.39 24.95 -10.93
N HIS A 347 25.00 25.58 -9.91
CA HIS A 347 26.32 25.21 -9.36
C HIS A 347 27.40 24.99 -10.44
N GLY A 348 27.47 25.88 -11.44
CA GLY A 348 28.45 25.79 -12.53
C GLY A 348 28.08 24.87 -13.69
N ASN A 349 27.08 23.99 -13.52
CA ASN A 349 26.56 23.13 -14.59
C ASN A 349 25.37 23.78 -15.30
N VAL A 350 25.16 23.46 -16.58
CA VAL A 350 23.96 23.87 -17.32
C VAL A 350 22.94 22.75 -17.25
N LYS A 351 21.82 22.98 -16.57
CA LYS A 351 20.65 22.11 -16.61
C LYS A 351 19.77 22.54 -17.78
N VAL A 352 19.40 21.59 -18.63
CA VAL A 352 18.49 21.82 -19.77
C VAL A 352 17.17 21.12 -19.48
N SER A 353 16.08 21.88 -19.50
CA SER A 353 14.72 21.36 -19.51
C SER A 353 14.14 21.51 -20.91
N VAL A 354 13.47 20.47 -21.41
CA VAL A 354 12.94 20.42 -22.77
C VAL A 354 11.42 20.46 -22.70
N PHE A 355 10.80 21.45 -23.35
CA PHE A 355 9.35 21.54 -23.52
C PHE A 355 9.07 21.23 -24.99
N ASP A 356 8.62 20.02 -25.28
CA ASP A 356 8.34 19.52 -26.62
C ASP A 356 6.83 19.51 -26.94
N GLU A 357 6.49 19.18 -28.17
CA GLU A 357 5.11 19.05 -28.62
C GLU A 357 4.33 17.99 -27.80
N ASP A 358 4.98 16.90 -27.40
CA ASP A 358 4.37 15.83 -26.60
C ASP A 358 3.90 16.33 -25.23
N LEU A 359 4.71 17.16 -24.55
CA LEU A 359 4.30 17.81 -23.30
C LEU A 359 2.98 18.57 -23.47
N GLN A 360 2.80 19.28 -24.58
CA GLN A 360 1.59 20.08 -24.84
C GLN A 360 0.32 19.24 -24.96
N LEU A 361 0.47 17.97 -25.36
CA LEU A 361 -0.65 17.04 -25.50
C LEU A 361 -1.09 16.43 -24.15
N THR A 362 -0.24 16.48 -23.13
CA THR A 362 -0.53 15.91 -21.80
C THR A 362 -1.69 16.60 -21.10
N ALA A 363 -2.45 15.84 -20.30
CA ALA A 363 -3.52 16.39 -19.47
C ALA A 363 -3.00 17.41 -18.46
N ASP A 364 -1.77 17.21 -17.97
CA ASP A 364 -1.12 18.10 -17.02
C ASP A 364 -0.84 19.47 -17.62
N TYR A 365 -0.26 19.52 -18.82
CA TYR A 365 -0.03 20.78 -19.51
C TYR A 365 -1.35 21.50 -19.84
N LYS A 366 -2.35 20.75 -20.31
CA LYS A 366 -3.70 21.30 -20.56
C LYS A 366 -4.35 21.85 -19.30
N GLN A 367 -4.11 21.25 -18.13
CA GLN A 367 -4.59 21.78 -16.86
C GLN A 367 -3.94 23.13 -16.52
N LEU A 368 -2.63 23.29 -16.78
CA LEU A 368 -1.95 24.59 -16.59
C LEU A 368 -2.54 25.66 -17.52
N VAL A 369 -2.74 25.34 -18.80
CA VAL A 369 -3.35 26.25 -19.78
C VAL A 369 -4.79 26.61 -19.40
N SER A 370 -5.62 25.63 -19.03
CA SER A 370 -6.99 25.89 -18.58
C SER A 370 -7.04 26.78 -17.34
N THR A 371 -6.05 26.66 -16.45
CA THR A 371 -5.95 27.51 -15.26
C THR A 371 -5.53 28.92 -15.67
N ALA A 372 -4.53 29.06 -16.54
CA ALA A 372 -4.16 30.35 -17.10
C ALA A 372 -5.34 31.08 -17.74
N ASP A 373 -6.13 30.39 -18.56
CA ASP A 373 -7.32 30.96 -19.20
C ASP A 373 -8.39 31.40 -18.18
N THR A 374 -8.51 30.70 -17.05
CA THR A 374 -9.42 31.07 -15.95
C THR A 374 -8.99 32.39 -15.30
N PHE A 375 -7.68 32.64 -15.17
CA PHE A 375 -7.14 33.84 -14.51
C PHE A 375 -6.80 34.97 -15.49
N LYS A 376 -6.83 34.71 -16.80
CA LYS A 376 -6.46 35.67 -17.83
C LYS A 376 -7.34 36.91 -17.78
N GLY A 377 -6.73 38.05 -17.49
CA GLY A 377 -7.42 39.34 -17.40
C GLY A 377 -8.34 39.46 -16.17
N LEU A 378 -8.32 38.49 -15.25
CA LEU A 378 -9.10 38.54 -14.03
C LEU A 378 -8.54 39.61 -13.08
N ILE A 379 -7.22 39.63 -12.88
CA ILE A 379 -6.56 40.57 -11.96
C ILE A 379 -6.08 41.79 -12.75
N GLY A 380 -6.69 42.95 -12.47
CA GLY A 380 -6.36 44.23 -13.09
C GLY A 380 -5.76 45.25 -12.12
N PRO A 381 -5.45 46.47 -12.60
CA PRO A 381 -5.02 47.57 -11.74
C PRO A 381 -6.04 47.85 -10.63
N GLY A 382 -5.55 48.07 -9.41
CA GLY A 382 -6.41 48.31 -8.24
C GLY A 382 -7.06 47.06 -7.65
N ALA A 383 -6.67 45.86 -8.08
CA ALA A 383 -7.14 44.61 -7.48
C ALA A 383 -6.86 44.57 -5.97
N LEU A 384 -7.83 44.06 -5.20
CA LEU A 384 -7.76 44.00 -3.75
C LEU A 384 -8.31 42.66 -3.24
N ILE A 385 -7.57 42.00 -2.36
CA ILE A 385 -8.08 40.91 -1.54
C ILE A 385 -8.37 41.45 -0.14
N LYS A 386 -9.55 41.19 0.39
CA LYS A 386 -9.90 41.46 1.79
C LYS A 386 -10.23 40.15 2.49
N ARG A 387 -9.94 40.09 3.78
CA ARG A 387 -10.31 38.99 4.67
C ARG A 387 -10.61 39.52 6.05
N GLY A 388 -11.85 39.35 6.50
CA GLY A 388 -12.33 39.85 7.80
C GLY A 388 -13.43 40.86 7.63
#